data_AF-A0A7C8USH9-F1
#
_entry.id   AF-A0A7C8USH9-F1
#
_cell.length_a   1.000
_cell.length_b   1.000
_cell.length_c   1.000
_cell.angle_alpha   90.00
_cell.angle_beta   90.00
_cell.angle_gamma   90.00
#
_symmetry.space_group_name_H-M   'P 1'
#
loop_
_entity.id
_entity.type
_entity.pdbx_description
1 polymer ?
#
loop_
_entity_poly.entity_id
_entity_poly.type
_entity_poly.pdbx_seq_one_letter_code
_entity_poly.pdbx_strand_id
1 'polypeptide(L)'
;MWEDPYTHSQKVRKIFRQEKKARKEVEKDTEAIRDKHSLAITLLPETNEDIRLAKLVDFSDGQYMKAVDEAHSRPLFGEAEKVVEKSIRRDGKPMLKKDIAMKKSKERLQRDLRRSTRQKMDPFLQDTFDSSRKEQDGADVGVWLKRKRSRPLVSNQDTSTAENEELAENQEAPASIKILFCGSDDFSLRSLKALQAIQESTQNSSIESIDVVIKHEKPSGRGLKGHRANPIRDFAESKSLNIFSLDEEQFNDWKPPRTVDLIIAVSFGLFIPSRILEYARFGGLNVHPSFLPKYWGASPIQHAIINDDKTTGVVVQTLHPEKFDAGRIIAKSDPVDIEVDTTIFPPPITHPESPYRKLESKLGDIGASLLTDVIKNQHYDHVVQQRLPEIETGETRKRAPLLTTEDSRIIFEEMTGREVFLRSLVFDHLFCYRRKLKASKKAQHFVRMTMGPFRLPTPEEHKSYLKGAKESTQWIFVPHTSPVTGKRVKGKPGSVALQIRPDEWVCFESCTVAGKSKQNAKAWDQVDRKTVKLFSWDSEKGSK
;
A
#
# COMPACT_ATOMS: atom_id res chain seq x y z
N MET A 1 -50.75 17.84 11.38
CA MET A 1 -49.74 18.83 11.80
C MET A 1 -48.50 18.59 10.98
N TRP A 2 -48.11 19.55 10.15
CA TRP A 2 -46.84 19.49 9.42
C TRP A 2 -45.73 19.86 10.42
N GLU A 3 -44.88 18.90 10.78
CA GLU A 3 -43.73 19.22 11.65
C GLU A 3 -42.69 20.01 10.85
N ASP A 4 -42.38 21.22 11.32
CA ASP A 4 -41.42 22.11 10.71
C ASP A 4 -40.04 21.41 10.56
N PRO A 5 -39.53 21.25 9.32
CA PRO A 5 -38.24 20.61 9.03
C PRO A 5 -37.06 21.17 9.83
N TYR A 6 -37.15 22.45 10.24
CA TYR A 6 -36.12 23.10 11.05
C TYR A 6 -36.05 22.54 12.47
N THR A 7 -37.20 22.22 13.07
CA THR A 7 -37.26 21.65 14.43
C THR A 7 -36.71 20.22 14.46
N HIS A 8 -36.95 19.44 13.40
CA HIS A 8 -36.37 18.12 13.22
C HIS A 8 -34.83 18.19 13.08
N SER A 9 -34.31 19.10 12.25
CA SER A 9 -32.87 19.31 12.10
C SER A 9 -32.19 19.75 13.40
N GLN A 10 -32.84 20.61 14.20
CA GLN A 10 -32.31 21.04 15.49
C GLN A 10 -32.23 19.89 16.50
N LYS A 11 -33.26 19.02 16.58
CA LYS A 11 -33.25 17.82 17.43
C LYS A 11 -32.10 16.90 17.07
N VAL A 12 -31.91 16.62 15.77
CA VAL A 12 -30.82 15.78 15.27
C VAL A 12 -29.44 16.38 15.61
N ARG A 13 -29.23 17.69 15.40
CA ARG A 13 -27.96 18.35 15.75
C ARG A 13 -27.68 18.34 17.25
N LYS A 14 -28.71 18.40 18.10
CA LYS A 14 -28.57 18.33 19.56
C LYS A 14 -28.05 16.95 19.98
N ILE A 15 -28.60 15.88 19.40
CA ILE A 15 -28.17 14.50 19.62
C ILE A 15 -26.71 14.33 19.20
N PHE A 16 -26.34 14.76 17.99
CA PHE A 16 -24.94 14.69 17.52
C PHE A 16 -23.95 15.46 18.40
N ARG A 17 -24.35 16.61 18.96
CA ARG A 17 -23.50 17.38 19.89
C ARG A 17 -23.29 16.64 21.21
N GLN A 18 -24.33 15.99 21.72
CA GLN A 18 -24.26 15.18 22.94
C GLN A 18 -23.39 13.94 22.72
N GLU A 19 -23.60 13.20 21.65
CA GLU A 19 -22.78 12.03 21.30
C GLU A 19 -21.31 12.39 21.08
N LYS A 20 -21.03 13.51 20.41
CA LYS A 20 -19.65 13.99 20.23
C LYS A 20 -18.98 14.37 21.55
N LYS A 21 -19.73 14.91 22.51
CA LYS A 21 -19.21 15.22 23.84
C LYS A 21 -18.89 13.94 24.61
N ALA A 22 -19.80 12.97 24.60
CA ALA A 22 -19.60 11.67 25.23
C ALA A 22 -18.37 10.92 24.67
N ARG A 23 -18.19 10.90 23.33
CA ARG A 23 -17.02 10.27 22.70
C ARG A 23 -15.70 10.92 23.11
N LYS A 24 -15.67 12.25 23.26
CA LYS A 24 -14.48 12.99 23.73
C LYS A 24 -14.15 12.72 25.20
N GLU A 25 -15.16 12.49 26.03
CA GLU A 25 -14.94 12.13 27.44
C GLU A 25 -14.34 10.71 27.51
N VAL A 26 -14.88 9.75 26.76
CA VAL A 26 -14.31 8.38 26.67
C VAL A 26 -12.88 8.38 26.13
N GLU A 27 -12.59 9.16 25.08
CA GLU A 27 -11.24 9.28 24.50
C GLU A 27 -10.23 9.88 25.50
N LYS A 28 -10.66 10.85 26.31
CA LYS A 28 -9.83 11.42 27.37
C LYS A 28 -9.54 10.39 28.47
N ASP A 29 -10.51 9.56 28.83
CA ASP A 29 -10.34 8.52 29.84
C ASP A 29 -9.42 7.39 29.33
N THR A 30 -9.50 7.02 28.05
CA THR A 30 -8.58 6.03 27.46
C THR A 30 -7.15 6.54 27.33
N GLU A 31 -6.97 7.82 26.96
CA GLU A 31 -5.65 8.48 26.98
C GLU A 31 -5.06 8.51 28.40
N ALA A 32 -5.85 8.82 29.43
CA ALA A 32 -5.40 8.83 30.81
C ALA A 32 -4.94 7.44 31.31
N ILE A 33 -5.64 6.37 30.93
CA ILE A 33 -5.24 4.98 31.23
C ILE A 33 -3.94 4.63 30.52
N ARG A 34 -3.80 5.03 29.24
CA ARG A 34 -2.60 4.79 28.44
C ARG A 34 -1.37 5.43 29.05
N ASP A 35 -1.48 6.69 29.47
CA ASP A 35 -0.40 7.43 30.11
C ASP A 35 -0.03 6.82 31.47
N LYS A 36 -1.03 6.48 32.30
CA LYS A 36 -0.81 5.89 33.63
C LYS A 36 -0.06 4.56 33.57
N HIS A 37 -0.30 3.76 32.53
CA HIS A 37 0.29 2.43 32.37
C HIS A 37 1.44 2.39 31.34
N SER A 38 1.87 3.54 30.81
CA SER A 38 2.93 3.65 29.80
C SER A 38 2.73 2.70 28.61
N LEU A 39 1.48 2.52 28.19
CA LEU A 39 1.13 1.57 27.13
C LEU A 39 1.37 2.19 25.75
N ALA A 40 2.23 1.57 24.95
CA ALA A 40 2.44 1.97 23.56
C ALA A 40 1.33 1.49 22.60
N ILE A 41 0.30 0.80 23.11
CA ILE A 41 -0.77 0.18 22.33
C ILE A 41 -2.07 0.98 22.39
N THR A 42 -2.86 0.89 21.31
CA THR A 42 -4.19 1.51 21.22
C THR A 42 -5.20 0.68 22.02
N LEU A 43 -5.89 1.30 22.99
CA LEU A 43 -6.95 0.65 23.75
C LEU A 43 -8.24 0.63 22.92
N LEU A 44 -8.74 -0.58 22.63
CA LEU A 44 -10.01 -0.80 21.94
C LEU A 44 -11.16 -0.86 22.97
N PRO A 45 -12.39 -0.46 22.59
CA PRO A 45 -13.55 -0.62 23.46
C PRO A 45 -13.84 -2.10 23.70
N GLU A 46 -14.29 -2.41 24.92
CA GLU A 46 -14.63 -3.78 25.33
C GLU A 46 -15.74 -4.36 24.45
N THR A 47 -15.53 -5.58 23.94
CA THR A 47 -16.58 -6.35 23.27
C THR A 47 -17.28 -7.29 24.26
N ASN A 48 -18.50 -7.72 23.91
CA ASN A 48 -19.25 -8.69 24.73
C ASN A 48 -18.53 -10.05 24.85
N GLU A 49 -17.65 -10.37 23.89
CA GLU A 49 -16.82 -11.57 23.93
C GLU A 49 -15.68 -11.41 24.94
N ASP A 50 -15.06 -10.23 25.01
CA ASP A 50 -14.02 -9.92 25.99
C ASP A 50 -14.55 -10.05 27.42
N ILE A 51 -15.78 -9.58 27.68
CA ILE A 51 -16.42 -9.73 29.00
C ILE A 51 -16.66 -11.20 29.36
N ARG A 52 -17.01 -12.05 28.39
CA ARG A 52 -17.21 -13.50 28.62
C ARG A 52 -15.89 -14.21 28.88
N LEU A 53 -14.83 -13.84 28.15
CA LEU A 53 -13.50 -14.39 28.32
C LEU A 53 -12.87 -13.94 29.65
N ALA A 54 -13.01 -12.67 30.01
CA ALA A 54 -12.55 -12.13 31.29
C ALA A 54 -13.21 -12.84 32.48
N LYS A 55 -14.50 -13.18 32.38
CA LYS A 55 -15.21 -14.00 33.39
C LYS A 55 -14.74 -15.46 33.45
N LEU A 56 -14.07 -15.95 32.42
CA LEU A 56 -13.51 -17.30 32.36
C LEU A 56 -12.10 -17.39 32.96
N VAL A 57 -11.45 -16.24 33.16
CA VAL A 57 -10.11 -16.14 33.73
C VAL A 57 -10.25 -15.89 35.24
N ASP A 58 -10.04 -16.94 36.04
CA ASP A 58 -9.87 -16.81 37.49
C ASP A 58 -8.52 -16.15 37.78
N PHE A 59 -8.53 -14.86 38.14
CA PHE A 59 -7.40 -14.27 38.82
C PHE A 59 -7.45 -14.76 40.28
N SER A 60 -6.71 -15.83 40.57
CA SER A 60 -6.64 -16.37 41.93
C SER A 60 -6.17 -15.28 42.91
N ASP A 61 -7.03 -14.92 43.85
CA ASP A 61 -6.73 -13.95 44.92
C ASP A 61 -5.52 -14.41 45.75
N GLY A 62 -4.33 -13.86 45.49
CA GLY A 62 -3.21 -13.72 46.42
C GLY A 62 -2.58 -14.98 47.03
N GLN A 63 -3.12 -16.19 46.83
CA GLN A 63 -2.63 -17.42 47.43
C GLN A 63 -1.33 -17.92 46.79
N TYR A 64 -1.03 -17.50 45.56
CA TYR A 64 0.15 -17.95 44.83
C TYR A 64 1.46 -17.48 45.48
N MET A 65 1.49 -16.28 46.06
CA MET A 65 2.71 -15.74 46.68
C MET A 65 3.06 -16.46 47.99
N LYS A 66 2.05 -16.86 48.80
CA LYS A 66 2.28 -17.63 50.02
C LYS A 66 2.83 -19.04 49.75
N ALA A 67 2.40 -19.67 48.66
CA ALA A 67 2.89 -21.02 48.29
C ALA A 67 4.34 -21.01 47.80
N VAL A 68 4.80 -19.89 47.21
CA VAL A 68 6.20 -19.72 46.77
C VAL A 68 7.11 -19.50 47.98
N ASP A 69 6.71 -18.66 48.94
CA ASP A 69 7.48 -18.44 50.18
C ASP A 69 7.57 -19.71 51.04
N GLU A 70 6.51 -20.52 51.08
CA GLU A 70 6.49 -21.79 51.81
C GLU A 70 7.38 -22.85 51.14
N ALA A 71 7.48 -22.86 49.81
CA ALA A 71 8.37 -23.74 49.06
C ALA A 71 9.86 -23.40 49.24
N HIS A 72 10.20 -22.14 49.48
CA HIS A 72 11.58 -21.69 49.73
C HIS A 72 12.11 -22.01 51.14
N SER A 73 11.23 -22.39 52.08
CA SER A 73 11.61 -22.64 53.48
C SER A 73 11.90 -24.11 53.83
N ARG A 74 11.82 -25.03 52.85
CA ARG A 74 12.10 -26.46 53.08
C ARG A 74 13.58 -26.80 52.81
N PRO A 75 14.30 -27.42 53.76
CA PRO A 75 15.69 -27.83 53.53
C PRO A 75 15.80 -28.93 52.48
N LEU A 76 16.77 -28.81 51.57
CA LEU A 76 16.88 -29.63 50.35
C LEU A 76 17.21 -31.12 50.59
N PHE A 77 17.57 -31.52 51.81
CA PHE A 77 17.86 -32.92 52.16
C PHE A 77 17.41 -33.21 53.59
N GLY A 78 16.25 -33.84 53.72
CA GLY A 78 15.69 -34.36 54.97
C GLY A 78 14.68 -35.46 54.65
N GLU A 79 14.76 -36.58 55.38
CA GLU A 79 14.00 -37.80 55.13
C GLU A 79 12.48 -37.57 55.17
N ALA A 80 11.77 -38.11 54.17
CA ALA A 80 10.33 -37.99 54.05
C ALA A 80 9.62 -38.90 55.08
N GLU A 81 9.27 -38.34 56.24
CA GLU A 81 8.29 -38.97 57.12
C GLU A 81 6.89 -38.97 56.47
N LYS A 82 6.25 -40.13 56.48
CA LYS A 82 4.89 -40.36 55.98
C LYS A 82 3.88 -39.54 56.77
N VAL A 83 3.29 -38.52 56.16
CA VAL A 83 2.10 -37.86 56.70
C VAL A 83 0.87 -38.68 56.31
N VAL A 84 0.21 -39.20 57.33
CA VAL A 84 -1.10 -39.85 57.32
C VAL A 84 -2.16 -38.86 56.81
N GLU A 85 -2.84 -39.19 55.70
CA GLU A 85 -4.01 -38.45 55.23
C GLU A 85 -5.16 -38.57 56.25
N LYS A 86 -5.36 -37.54 57.06
CA LYS A 86 -6.64 -37.32 57.74
C LYS A 86 -7.67 -36.93 56.68
N SER A 87 -8.70 -37.77 56.55
CA SER A 87 -9.86 -37.57 55.70
C SER A 87 -10.56 -36.23 56.01
N ILE A 88 -10.43 -35.25 55.12
CA ILE A 88 -11.33 -34.08 55.11
C ILE A 88 -12.59 -34.49 54.34
N ARG A 89 -13.70 -34.58 55.08
CA ARG A 89 -15.05 -34.78 54.53
C ARG A 89 -15.35 -33.69 53.50
N ARG A 90 -15.64 -34.08 52.26
CA ARG A 90 -16.20 -33.18 51.25
C ARG A 90 -17.72 -33.27 51.32
N ASP A 91 -18.32 -32.33 52.04
CA ASP A 91 -19.71 -31.93 51.80
C ASP A 91 -19.75 -31.18 50.47
N GLY A 92 -20.13 -31.88 49.40
CA GLY A 92 -20.33 -31.31 48.08
C GLY A 92 -21.37 -32.12 47.32
N LYS A 93 -22.47 -31.46 46.92
CA LYS A 93 -23.57 -32.07 46.15
C LYS A 93 -23.05 -32.84 44.93
N PRO A 94 -23.69 -33.97 44.54
CA PRO A 94 -23.25 -34.74 43.38
C PRO A 94 -23.36 -33.89 42.11
N MET A 95 -22.25 -33.80 41.35
CA MET A 95 -22.21 -33.08 40.08
C MET A 95 -23.20 -33.69 39.08
N LEU A 96 -23.88 -32.85 38.29
CA LEU A 96 -24.78 -33.34 37.25
C LEU A 96 -23.99 -34.14 36.20
N LYS A 97 -24.62 -35.17 35.63
CA LYS A 97 -24.01 -36.02 34.59
C LYS A 97 -23.45 -35.21 33.40
N LYS A 98 -24.02 -34.04 33.10
CA LYS A 98 -23.52 -33.12 32.07
C LYS A 98 -22.16 -32.49 32.41
N ASP A 99 -21.94 -32.16 33.68
CA ASP A 99 -20.67 -31.56 34.12
C ASP A 99 -19.55 -32.60 34.16
N ILE A 100 -19.89 -33.85 34.50
CA ILE A 100 -18.97 -34.99 34.43
C ILE A 100 -18.57 -35.26 32.97
N ALA A 101 -19.53 -35.16 32.02
CA ALA A 101 -19.25 -35.31 30.60
C ALA A 101 -18.38 -34.18 30.04
N MET A 102 -18.65 -32.92 30.43
CA MET A 102 -17.80 -31.78 30.05
C MET A 102 -16.39 -31.91 30.61
N LYS A 103 -16.24 -32.35 31.86
CA LYS A 103 -14.93 -32.56 32.48
C LYS A 103 -14.13 -33.66 31.75
N LYS A 104 -14.77 -34.79 31.41
CA LYS A 104 -14.16 -35.83 30.58
C LYS A 104 -13.77 -35.35 29.18
N SER A 105 -14.60 -34.51 28.56
CA SER A 105 -14.30 -33.93 27.23
C SER A 105 -13.11 -32.98 27.29
N LYS A 106 -13.05 -32.12 28.31
CA LYS A 106 -11.93 -31.19 28.56
C LYS A 106 -10.61 -31.95 28.80
N GLU A 107 -10.66 -33.03 29.57
CA GLU A 107 -9.49 -33.89 29.82
C GLU A 107 -9.04 -34.63 28.55
N ARG A 108 -9.96 -35.03 27.67
CA ARG A 108 -9.63 -35.65 26.37
C ARG A 108 -8.95 -34.64 25.45
N LEU A 109 -9.50 -33.43 25.32
CA LEU A 109 -8.95 -32.35 24.51
C LEU A 109 -7.54 -31.94 24.98
N GLN A 110 -7.31 -31.83 26.29
CA GLN A 110 -5.99 -31.55 26.83
C GLN A 110 -4.96 -32.64 26.51
N ARG A 111 -5.39 -33.91 26.46
CA ARG A 111 -4.53 -35.04 26.11
C ARG A 111 -4.18 -35.04 24.62
N ASP A 112 -5.14 -34.70 23.76
CA ASP A 112 -4.95 -34.61 22.30
C ASP A 112 -4.06 -33.41 21.93
N LEU A 113 -4.23 -32.27 22.59
CA LEU A 113 -3.36 -31.09 22.41
C LEU A 113 -1.91 -31.38 22.81
N ARG A 114 -1.69 -32.08 23.93
CA ARG A 114 -0.35 -32.50 24.36
C ARG A 114 0.32 -33.50 23.40
N ARG A 115 -0.48 -34.34 22.74
CA ARG A 115 0.02 -35.28 21.73
C ARG A 115 0.40 -34.57 20.42
N SER A 116 -0.42 -33.62 19.99
CA SER A 116 -0.20 -32.80 18.79
C SER A 116 1.01 -31.86 18.94
N THR A 117 1.20 -31.26 20.12
CA THR A 117 2.38 -30.42 20.38
C THR A 117 3.67 -31.23 20.48
N ARG A 118 3.64 -32.45 21.03
CA ARG A 118 4.81 -33.35 21.04
C ARG A 118 5.22 -33.80 19.64
N GLN A 119 4.27 -34.13 18.76
CA GLN A 119 4.56 -34.53 17.37
C GLN A 119 5.04 -33.38 16.48
N LYS A 120 4.70 -32.13 16.81
CA LYS A 120 5.20 -30.94 16.10
C LYS A 120 6.63 -30.54 16.49
N MET A 121 7.07 -30.91 17.69
CA MET A 121 8.38 -30.49 18.21
C MET A 121 9.51 -31.46 17.86
N ASP A 122 9.21 -32.71 17.49
CA ASP A 122 10.22 -33.68 17.06
C ASP A 122 9.64 -34.70 16.04
N PRO A 123 10.05 -34.64 14.77
CA PRO A 123 9.53 -35.52 13.72
C PRO A 123 10.08 -36.96 13.75
N PHE A 124 11.00 -37.30 14.65
CA PHE A 124 11.60 -38.65 14.73
C PHE A 124 11.11 -39.51 15.91
N LEU A 125 10.23 -38.99 16.76
CA LEU A 125 9.53 -39.80 17.77
C LEU A 125 8.37 -40.58 17.13
N GLN A 126 8.68 -41.68 16.47
CA GLN A 126 7.69 -42.73 16.19
C GLN A 126 7.61 -43.65 17.41
N ASP A 127 6.44 -43.71 18.05
CA ASP A 127 6.14 -44.63 19.14
C ASP A 127 6.38 -46.07 18.66
N THR A 128 7.50 -46.66 19.08
CA THR A 128 7.71 -48.10 19.04
C THR A 128 6.89 -48.74 20.16
N PHE A 129 5.98 -49.65 19.78
CA PHE A 129 5.39 -50.71 20.61
C PHE A 129 4.55 -50.31 21.85
N ASP A 130 3.24 -50.50 21.73
CA ASP A 130 2.46 -51.20 22.76
C ASP A 130 1.35 -52.02 22.09
N SER A 131 1.54 -53.34 22.02
CA SER A 131 0.66 -54.31 21.37
C SER A 131 -0.44 -54.84 22.30
N SER A 132 -0.86 -54.07 23.30
CA SER A 132 -1.82 -54.54 24.31
C SER A 132 -2.99 -53.57 24.54
N ARG A 133 -3.83 -53.35 23.51
CA ARG A 133 -5.22 -52.90 23.70
C ARG A 133 -6.08 -53.23 22.48
N LYS A 134 -6.74 -54.39 22.56
CA LYS A 134 -7.84 -54.80 21.69
C LYS A 134 -9.04 -53.86 21.87
N GLU A 135 -9.57 -53.45 20.72
CA GLU A 135 -10.98 -53.46 20.32
C GLU A 135 -12.04 -53.41 21.43
N GLN A 136 -12.84 -52.35 21.42
CA GLN A 136 -14.29 -52.46 21.48
C GLN A 136 -14.95 -51.20 20.89
N ASP A 137 -15.76 -51.47 19.86
CA ASP A 137 -16.91 -50.72 19.36
C ASP A 137 -16.61 -49.37 18.66
N GLY A 138 -16.88 -49.15 17.36
CA GLY A 138 -17.85 -49.79 16.47
C GLY A 138 -18.89 -48.74 16.05
N ALA A 139 -18.71 -48.12 14.88
CA ALA A 139 -19.78 -47.69 13.94
C ALA A 139 -19.19 -46.80 12.82
N ASP A 140 -19.24 -47.36 11.62
CA ASP A 140 -19.10 -46.77 10.29
C ASP A 140 -19.51 -45.30 10.13
N VAL A 141 -18.73 -44.55 9.34
CA VAL A 141 -19.13 -44.18 7.97
C VAL A 141 -17.86 -44.08 7.11
N GLY A 142 -17.71 -45.00 6.16
CA GLY A 142 -16.65 -44.95 5.16
C GLY A 142 -16.95 -43.94 4.04
N VAL A 143 -15.92 -43.27 3.54
CA VAL A 143 -15.79 -42.96 2.11
C VAL A 143 -14.37 -43.35 1.69
N TRP A 144 -14.33 -44.39 0.88
CA TRP A 144 -13.17 -44.90 0.16
C TRP A 144 -12.60 -43.84 -0.80
N LEU A 145 -11.37 -43.40 -0.57
CA LEU A 145 -10.51 -42.89 -1.65
C LEU A 145 -9.32 -43.85 -1.82
N LYS A 146 -9.40 -44.68 -2.86
CA LYS A 146 -8.29 -45.47 -3.38
C LYS A 146 -7.13 -44.54 -3.73
N ARG A 147 -6.06 -44.51 -2.92
CA ARG A 147 -4.78 -43.93 -3.33
C ARG A 147 -4.17 -44.82 -4.41
N LYS A 148 -4.00 -44.25 -5.60
CA LYS A 148 -3.18 -44.82 -6.67
C LYS A 148 -1.74 -44.93 -6.15
N ARG A 149 -1.21 -46.15 -6.06
CA ARG A 149 0.20 -46.42 -5.77
C ARG A 149 1.05 -45.87 -6.92
N SER A 150 2.13 -45.17 -6.57
CA SER A 150 3.26 -44.88 -7.45
C SER A 150 3.93 -46.20 -7.88
N ARG A 151 4.27 -46.30 -9.17
CA ARG A 151 5.10 -47.39 -9.71
C ARG A 151 6.59 -47.03 -9.59
N PRO A 152 7.47 -48.03 -9.45
CA PRO A 152 8.88 -47.83 -9.12
C PRO A 152 9.72 -47.41 -10.33
N LEU A 153 10.82 -46.72 -10.00
CA LEU A 153 11.96 -46.44 -10.86
C LEU A 153 12.54 -47.74 -11.42
N VAL A 154 12.75 -47.79 -12.74
CA VAL A 154 13.58 -48.79 -13.42
C VAL A 154 14.82 -48.07 -13.93
N SER A 155 15.96 -48.58 -13.48
CA SER A 155 17.31 -48.31 -13.99
C SER A 155 17.57 -49.06 -15.29
N ASN A 156 18.31 -48.45 -16.22
CA ASN A 156 19.34 -49.03 -17.10
C ASN A 156 19.96 -47.84 -17.87
N GLN A 157 21.22 -47.48 -17.61
CA GLN A 157 22.44 -47.93 -18.31
C GLN A 157 22.45 -47.65 -19.82
N ASP A 158 23.26 -46.65 -20.17
CA ASP A 158 24.19 -46.53 -21.30
C ASP A 158 23.90 -47.33 -22.59
N THR A 159 23.49 -46.60 -23.63
CA THR A 159 24.04 -46.78 -24.98
C THR A 159 24.12 -45.43 -25.69
N SER A 160 25.35 -45.09 -26.06
CA SER A 160 25.72 -43.96 -26.91
C SER A 160 25.38 -44.21 -28.38
N THR A 161 25.35 -43.09 -29.11
CA THR A 161 25.51 -42.91 -30.57
C THR A 161 24.30 -43.17 -31.49
N ALA A 162 24.09 -42.16 -32.34
CA ALA A 162 23.24 -42.09 -33.52
C ALA A 162 21.75 -41.86 -33.28
N GLU A 163 21.35 -40.59 -33.18
CA GLU A 163 20.05 -40.04 -33.61
C GLU A 163 20.09 -38.50 -33.44
N ASN A 164 21.04 -37.85 -34.11
CA ASN A 164 21.05 -36.41 -34.33
C ASN A 164 20.77 -36.19 -35.81
N GLU A 165 19.49 -36.23 -36.23
CA GLU A 165 19.05 -35.62 -37.51
C GLU A 165 17.52 -35.53 -37.71
N GLU A 166 16.67 -36.04 -36.82
CA GLU A 166 15.19 -35.90 -36.94
C GLU A 166 14.53 -35.33 -35.68
N LEU A 167 14.80 -34.06 -35.34
CA LEU A 167 14.00 -33.30 -34.35
C LEU A 167 13.84 -31.82 -34.74
N ALA A 168 13.78 -31.55 -36.04
CA ALA A 168 13.20 -30.32 -36.57
C ALA A 168 11.85 -30.67 -37.19
N GLU A 169 10.81 -29.90 -36.86
CA GLU A 169 9.41 -30.07 -37.29
C GLU A 169 8.53 -31.03 -36.46
N ASN A 170 8.24 -30.61 -35.23
CA ASN A 170 6.87 -30.70 -34.71
C ASN A 170 6.61 -29.45 -33.84
N GLN A 171 6.48 -28.30 -34.49
CA GLN A 171 5.86 -27.14 -33.83
C GLN A 171 4.36 -27.42 -33.75
N GLU A 172 3.91 -28.02 -32.63
CA GLU A 172 2.51 -27.96 -32.24
C GLU A 172 2.03 -26.52 -32.38
N ALA A 173 0.88 -26.31 -33.03
CA ALA A 173 0.27 -24.99 -33.14
C ALA A 173 0.25 -24.32 -31.76
N PRO A 174 0.59 -23.01 -31.67
CA PRO A 174 0.72 -22.34 -30.38
C PRO A 174 -0.60 -22.46 -29.62
N ALA A 175 -0.59 -23.16 -28.48
CA ALA A 175 -1.78 -23.31 -27.66
C ALA A 175 -2.30 -21.92 -27.24
N SER A 176 -3.57 -21.64 -27.55
CA SER A 176 -4.23 -20.39 -27.16
C SER A 176 -4.29 -20.28 -25.63
N ILE A 177 -3.91 -19.13 -25.07
CA ILE A 177 -3.82 -18.92 -23.62
C ILE A 177 -5.01 -18.15 -23.06
N LYS A 178 -5.40 -18.48 -21.83
CA LYS A 178 -6.41 -17.76 -21.04
C LYS A 178 -5.74 -16.76 -20.11
N ILE A 179 -6.07 -15.48 -20.29
CA ILE A 179 -5.43 -14.38 -19.56
C ILE A 179 -6.35 -13.87 -18.47
N LEU A 180 -5.78 -13.72 -17.26
CA LEU A 180 -6.37 -12.92 -16.19
C LEU A 180 -5.66 -11.57 -16.13
N PHE A 181 -6.30 -10.51 -16.60
CA PHE A 181 -5.76 -9.16 -16.61
C PHE A 181 -6.15 -8.40 -15.34
N CYS A 182 -5.17 -7.89 -14.61
CA CYS A 182 -5.37 -7.14 -13.38
C CYS A 182 -4.87 -5.69 -13.55
N GLY A 183 -5.77 -4.70 -13.51
CA GLY A 183 -5.42 -3.29 -13.72
C GLY A 183 -6.46 -2.30 -13.19
N SER A 184 -6.17 -0.99 -13.24
CA SER A 184 -7.08 0.02 -12.65
C SER A 184 -7.04 1.43 -13.25
N ASP A 185 -6.10 1.74 -14.14
CA ASP A 185 -5.87 3.11 -14.63
C ASP A 185 -5.61 3.19 -16.15
N ASP A 186 -5.44 4.41 -16.65
CA ASP A 186 -5.19 4.68 -18.08
C ASP A 186 -3.88 4.04 -18.60
N PHE A 187 -2.89 3.87 -17.72
CA PHE A 187 -1.64 3.18 -18.06
C PHE A 187 -1.90 1.70 -18.36
N SER A 188 -2.64 1.03 -17.47
CA SER A 188 -3.06 -0.36 -17.65
C SER A 188 -4.01 -0.57 -18.83
N LEU A 189 -4.85 0.43 -19.13
CA LEU A 189 -5.81 0.35 -20.25
C LEU A 189 -5.13 0.12 -21.60
N ARG A 190 -3.94 0.68 -21.81
CA ARG A 190 -3.18 0.50 -23.06
C ARG A 190 -2.78 -0.96 -23.25
N SER A 191 -2.33 -1.61 -22.17
CA SER A 191 -2.00 -3.03 -22.19
C SER A 191 -3.24 -3.89 -22.46
N LEU A 192 -4.37 -3.60 -21.81
CA LEU A 192 -5.62 -4.33 -22.06
C LEU A 192 -6.10 -4.19 -23.52
N LYS A 193 -6.06 -2.98 -24.08
CA LYS A 193 -6.39 -2.73 -25.49
C LYS A 193 -5.50 -3.53 -26.45
N ALA A 194 -4.20 -3.58 -26.17
CA ALA A 194 -3.27 -4.35 -27.01
C ALA A 194 -3.53 -5.86 -26.94
N LEU A 195 -3.76 -6.41 -25.75
CA LEU A 195 -4.13 -7.83 -25.59
C LEU A 195 -5.44 -8.15 -26.30
N GLN A 196 -6.43 -7.27 -26.19
CA GLN A 196 -7.71 -7.45 -26.85
C GLN A 196 -7.57 -7.42 -28.39
N ALA A 197 -6.71 -6.55 -28.93
CA ALA A 197 -6.42 -6.52 -30.36
C ALA A 197 -5.72 -7.81 -30.86
N ILE A 198 -4.88 -8.44 -30.02
CA ILE A 198 -4.31 -9.78 -30.32
C ILE A 198 -5.42 -10.83 -30.33
N GLN A 199 -6.35 -10.79 -29.36
CA GLN A 199 -7.48 -11.73 -29.27
C GLN A 199 -8.42 -11.63 -30.48
N GLU A 200 -8.70 -10.41 -30.96
CA GLU A 200 -9.57 -10.16 -32.12
C GLU A 200 -8.88 -10.52 -33.47
N SER A 201 -7.57 -10.78 -33.48
CA SER A 201 -6.81 -11.07 -34.70
C SER A 201 -7.17 -12.42 -35.31
N THR A 202 -7.52 -12.42 -36.60
CA THR A 202 -8.08 -13.58 -37.31
C THR A 202 -7.04 -14.63 -37.75
N GLN A 203 -5.74 -14.29 -37.75
CA GLN A 203 -4.72 -15.12 -38.39
C GLN A 203 -3.99 -16.09 -37.46
N ASN A 204 -3.98 -15.86 -36.14
CA ASN A 204 -3.48 -16.83 -35.14
C ASN A 204 -3.71 -16.24 -33.74
N SER A 205 -4.94 -16.25 -33.23
CA SER A 205 -5.18 -15.68 -31.90
C SER A 205 -4.48 -16.53 -30.85
N SER A 206 -3.35 -16.03 -30.36
CA SER A 206 -2.63 -16.65 -29.23
C SER A 206 -3.43 -16.55 -27.93
N ILE A 207 -4.53 -15.78 -27.90
CA ILE A 207 -5.34 -15.53 -26.71
C ILE A 207 -6.75 -16.12 -26.91
N GLU A 208 -7.13 -17.06 -26.05
CA GLU A 208 -8.48 -17.66 -26.06
C GLU A 208 -9.49 -16.72 -25.40
N SER A 209 -9.17 -16.24 -24.20
CA SER A 209 -10.07 -15.41 -23.39
C SER A 209 -9.31 -14.44 -22.50
N ILE A 210 -9.94 -13.28 -22.21
CA ILE A 210 -9.45 -12.29 -21.26
C ILE A 210 -10.51 -12.07 -20.18
N ASP A 211 -10.20 -12.44 -18.94
CA ASP A 211 -10.96 -12.07 -17.75
C ASP A 211 -10.28 -10.86 -17.09
N VAL A 212 -11.04 -9.87 -16.65
CA VAL A 212 -10.52 -8.61 -16.10
C VAL A 212 -10.80 -8.53 -14.61
N VAL A 213 -9.78 -8.22 -13.81
CA VAL A 213 -9.90 -7.91 -12.38
C VAL A 213 -9.55 -6.45 -12.17
N ILE A 214 -10.45 -5.72 -11.52
CA ILE A 214 -10.25 -4.33 -11.11
C ILE A 214 -10.42 -4.22 -9.60
N LYS A 215 -9.73 -3.25 -9.01
CA LYS A 215 -9.91 -2.89 -7.60
C LYS A 215 -11.27 -2.23 -7.40
N HIS A 216 -12.00 -2.64 -6.37
CA HIS A 216 -13.28 -2.04 -6.02
C HIS A 216 -13.17 -0.53 -5.77
N GLU A 217 -14.04 0.25 -6.43
CA GLU A 217 -13.99 1.70 -6.43
C GLU A 217 -14.52 2.28 -5.12
N LYS A 218 -13.65 2.94 -4.35
CA LYS A 218 -14.08 3.62 -3.12
C LYS A 218 -14.85 4.91 -3.45
N PRO A 219 -15.86 5.27 -2.65
CA PRO A 219 -16.53 6.56 -2.75
C PRO A 219 -15.51 7.71 -2.66
N SER A 220 -15.67 8.72 -3.52
CA SER A 220 -14.75 9.84 -3.68
C SER A 220 -15.50 11.16 -3.93
N GLY A 221 -14.77 12.28 -3.87
CA GLY A 221 -15.32 13.63 -4.06
C GLY A 221 -15.95 14.24 -2.80
N ARG A 222 -16.43 15.48 -2.93
CA ARG A 222 -17.07 16.20 -1.81
C ARG A 222 -18.37 15.49 -1.42
N GLY A 223 -18.46 15.08 -0.16
CA GLY A 223 -19.62 14.36 0.37
C GLY A 223 -19.67 12.88 -0.03
N LEU A 224 -18.59 12.32 -0.60
CA LEU A 224 -18.45 10.89 -0.93
C LEU A 224 -19.58 10.35 -1.84
N LYS A 225 -20.16 11.22 -2.68
CA LYS A 225 -21.30 10.87 -3.55
C LYS A 225 -20.90 10.34 -4.93
N GLY A 226 -19.62 10.40 -5.30
CA GLY A 226 -19.13 9.91 -6.58
C GLY A 226 -18.19 8.72 -6.41
N HIS A 227 -17.87 8.05 -7.50
CA HIS A 227 -16.77 7.10 -7.59
C HIS A 227 -15.74 7.65 -8.57
N ARG A 228 -14.47 7.27 -8.39
CA ARG A 228 -13.44 7.64 -9.35
C ARG A 228 -13.67 6.76 -10.58
N ALA A 229 -13.95 7.38 -11.73
CA ALA A 229 -14.11 6.67 -12.99
C ALA A 229 -12.91 5.72 -13.22
N ASN A 230 -13.21 4.45 -13.52
CA ASN A 230 -12.22 3.43 -13.80
C ASN A 230 -12.20 3.17 -15.32
N PRO A 231 -11.17 3.64 -16.04
CA PRO A 231 -11.13 3.53 -17.50
C PRO A 231 -11.07 2.08 -18.00
N ILE A 232 -10.63 1.13 -17.17
CA ILE A 232 -10.67 -0.31 -17.48
C ILE A 232 -12.09 -0.84 -17.46
N ARG A 233 -12.91 -0.43 -16.49
CA ARG A 233 -14.32 -0.86 -16.38
C ARG A 233 -15.07 -0.47 -17.64
N ASP A 234 -15.04 0.82 -17.98
CA ASP A 234 -15.77 1.37 -19.14
C ASP A 234 -15.37 0.65 -20.43
N PHE A 235 -14.08 0.37 -20.60
CA PHE A 235 -13.57 -0.35 -21.77
C PHE A 235 -13.99 -1.82 -21.78
N ALA A 236 -13.84 -2.54 -20.67
CA ALA A 236 -14.16 -3.96 -20.58
C ALA A 236 -15.67 -4.20 -20.77
N GLU A 237 -16.54 -3.32 -20.23
CA GLU A 237 -17.98 -3.36 -20.47
C GLU A 237 -18.31 -3.12 -21.95
N SER A 238 -17.65 -2.15 -22.59
CA SER A 238 -17.84 -1.85 -24.02
C SER A 238 -17.45 -3.02 -24.94
N LYS A 239 -16.54 -3.89 -24.47
CA LYS A 239 -16.06 -5.06 -25.19
C LYS A 239 -16.68 -6.37 -24.69
N SER A 240 -17.66 -6.31 -23.78
CA SER A 240 -18.31 -7.47 -23.17
C SER A 240 -17.32 -8.47 -22.54
N LEU A 241 -16.20 -7.95 -21.99
CA LEU A 241 -15.26 -8.75 -21.22
C LEU A 241 -15.84 -9.04 -19.84
N ASN A 242 -15.46 -10.18 -19.26
CA ASN A 242 -15.87 -10.56 -17.93
C ASN A 242 -15.07 -9.76 -16.89
N ILE A 243 -15.75 -9.09 -15.95
CA ILE A 243 -15.13 -8.16 -15.00
C ILE A 243 -15.40 -8.59 -13.57
N PHE A 244 -14.34 -8.68 -12.77
CA PHE A 244 -14.39 -8.90 -11.33
C PHE A 244 -13.92 -7.63 -10.61
N SER A 245 -14.82 -7.02 -9.86
CA SER A 245 -14.52 -5.84 -9.04
C SER A 245 -14.34 -6.27 -7.59
N LEU A 246 -13.09 -6.42 -7.14
CA LEU A 246 -12.75 -7.00 -5.84
C LEU A 246 -12.03 -5.97 -4.98
N ASP A 247 -12.39 -5.92 -3.70
CA ASP A 247 -11.54 -5.25 -2.71
C ASP A 247 -10.38 -6.18 -2.27
N GLU A 248 -9.51 -5.68 -1.41
CA GLU A 248 -8.31 -6.41 -0.99
C GLU A 248 -8.64 -7.68 -0.20
N GLU A 249 -9.65 -7.62 0.67
CA GLU A 249 -10.08 -8.77 1.48
C GLU A 249 -10.70 -9.84 0.59
N GLN A 250 -11.62 -9.45 -0.31
CA GLN A 250 -12.22 -10.34 -1.28
C GLN A 250 -11.17 -10.95 -2.19
N PHE A 251 -10.22 -10.17 -2.69
CA PHE A 251 -9.19 -10.66 -3.60
C PHE A 251 -8.29 -11.72 -2.94
N ASN A 252 -7.98 -11.56 -1.65
CA ASN A 252 -7.18 -12.52 -0.89
C ASN A 252 -7.83 -13.90 -0.76
N ASP A 253 -9.16 -13.99 -0.76
CA ASP A 253 -9.91 -15.25 -0.69
C ASP A 253 -10.49 -15.71 -2.05
N TRP A 254 -10.52 -14.82 -3.04
CA TRP A 254 -11.15 -15.06 -4.34
C TRP A 254 -10.37 -16.01 -5.25
N LYS A 255 -11.06 -16.94 -5.91
CA LYS A 255 -10.46 -17.80 -6.94
C LYS A 255 -11.04 -17.47 -8.31
N PRO A 256 -10.20 -17.47 -9.37
CA PRO A 256 -10.70 -17.39 -10.73
C PRO A 256 -11.75 -18.47 -10.98
N PRO A 257 -12.89 -18.15 -11.61
CA PRO A 257 -13.96 -19.12 -11.85
C PRO A 257 -13.64 -20.10 -13.00
N ARG A 258 -12.58 -19.81 -13.76
CA ARG A 258 -12.11 -20.60 -14.90
C ARG A 258 -10.61 -20.83 -14.77
N THR A 259 -10.10 -21.77 -15.54
CA THR A 259 -8.66 -22.00 -15.63
C THR A 259 -7.98 -20.77 -16.23
N VAL A 260 -6.86 -20.39 -15.63
CA VAL A 260 -6.04 -19.25 -16.07
C VAL A 260 -4.70 -19.82 -16.50
N ASP A 261 -4.21 -19.44 -17.67
CA ASP A 261 -2.88 -19.84 -18.13
C ASP A 261 -1.85 -18.78 -17.76
N LEU A 262 -2.20 -17.49 -17.85
CA LEU A 262 -1.28 -16.39 -17.59
C LEU A 262 -1.98 -15.23 -16.87
N ILE A 263 -1.35 -14.71 -15.82
CA ILE A 263 -1.80 -13.49 -15.14
C ILE A 263 -1.01 -12.31 -15.69
N ILE A 264 -1.67 -11.20 -16.00
CA ILE A 264 -1.01 -9.97 -16.42
C ILE A 264 -1.44 -8.86 -15.47
N ALA A 265 -0.51 -8.41 -14.63
CA ALA A 265 -0.72 -7.28 -13.73
C ALA A 265 -0.13 -6.01 -14.37
N VAL A 266 -0.91 -4.93 -14.42
CA VAL A 266 -0.44 -3.61 -14.84
C VAL A 266 -1.12 -2.58 -13.98
N SER A 267 -0.37 -1.85 -13.15
CA SER A 267 -0.92 -0.81 -12.25
C SER A 267 -2.18 -1.26 -11.47
N PHE A 268 -2.16 -2.49 -10.93
CA PHE A 268 -3.30 -3.07 -10.23
C PHE A 268 -3.44 -2.57 -8.78
N GLY A 269 -2.31 -2.31 -8.12
CA GLY A 269 -2.26 -1.77 -6.76
C GLY A 269 -2.66 -2.76 -5.64
N LEU A 270 -2.89 -4.04 -5.97
CA LEU A 270 -3.01 -5.14 -5.02
C LEU A 270 -1.91 -6.17 -5.31
N PHE A 271 -1.45 -6.85 -4.26
CA PHE A 271 -0.51 -7.96 -4.40
C PHE A 271 -1.24 -9.19 -4.94
N ILE A 272 -0.68 -9.88 -5.93
CA ILE A 272 -1.26 -11.14 -6.45
C ILE A 272 -0.89 -12.27 -5.49
N PRO A 273 -1.85 -12.90 -4.78
CA PRO A 273 -1.53 -13.97 -3.84
C PRO A 273 -0.86 -15.16 -4.52
N SER A 274 0.14 -15.77 -3.87
CA SER A 274 0.87 -16.93 -4.41
C SER A 274 -0.05 -18.05 -4.88
N ARG A 275 -1.15 -18.29 -4.15
CA ARG A 275 -2.16 -19.30 -4.53
C ARG A 275 -2.82 -19.06 -5.90
N ILE A 276 -2.94 -17.80 -6.34
CA ILE A 276 -3.49 -17.46 -7.66
C ILE A 276 -2.37 -17.55 -8.69
N LEU A 277 -1.17 -17.08 -8.33
CA LEU A 277 0.01 -17.16 -9.21
C LEU A 277 0.38 -18.61 -9.55
N GLU A 278 0.38 -19.51 -8.57
CA GLU A 278 0.65 -20.95 -8.74
C GLU A 278 -0.49 -21.68 -9.46
N TYR A 279 -1.71 -21.12 -9.44
CA TYR A 279 -2.84 -21.68 -10.19
C TYR A 279 -2.69 -21.43 -11.70
N ALA A 280 -1.96 -20.38 -12.09
CA ALA A 280 -1.73 -20.06 -13.50
C ALA A 280 -0.61 -20.92 -14.09
N ARG A 281 -0.87 -21.57 -15.23
CA ARG A 281 0.08 -22.48 -15.91
C ARG A 281 1.46 -21.86 -16.13
N PHE A 282 1.49 -20.60 -16.53
CA PHE A 282 2.70 -19.85 -16.85
C PHE A 282 3.03 -18.77 -15.80
N GLY A 283 2.39 -18.82 -14.63
CA GLY A 283 2.51 -17.79 -13.61
C GLY A 283 1.92 -16.45 -14.08
N GLY A 284 2.72 -15.39 -14.02
CA GLY A 284 2.26 -14.09 -14.46
C GLY A 284 3.35 -13.07 -14.73
N LEU A 285 2.93 -11.99 -15.38
CA LEU A 285 3.74 -10.89 -15.85
C LEU A 285 3.31 -9.58 -15.20
N ASN A 286 4.26 -8.67 -15.01
CA ASN A 286 4.02 -7.29 -14.63
C ASN A 286 4.66 -6.34 -15.63
N VAL A 287 3.91 -5.33 -16.08
CA VAL A 287 4.44 -4.22 -16.88
C VAL A 287 4.76 -3.06 -15.94
N HIS A 288 6.05 -2.80 -15.73
CA HIS A 288 6.55 -1.81 -14.78
C HIS A 288 7.16 -0.60 -15.49
N PRO A 289 6.68 0.64 -15.26
CA PRO A 289 7.16 1.84 -15.96
C PRO A 289 8.43 2.43 -15.33
N SER A 290 9.44 1.58 -15.13
CA SER A 290 10.83 2.00 -14.89
C SER A 290 11.81 0.87 -15.19
N PHE A 291 13.09 1.22 -15.33
CA PHE A 291 14.17 0.26 -15.47
C PHE A 291 14.54 -0.37 -14.13
N LEU A 292 13.89 -1.47 -13.79
CA LEU A 292 14.19 -2.24 -12.58
C LEU A 292 15.66 -2.65 -12.52
N PRO A 293 16.30 -2.68 -11.33
CA PRO A 293 15.69 -2.51 -10.01
C PRO A 293 15.50 -1.04 -9.56
N LYS A 294 15.76 -0.05 -10.42
CA LYS A 294 15.48 1.36 -10.11
C LYS A 294 13.97 1.59 -10.10
N TYR A 295 13.50 2.36 -9.12
CA TYR A 295 12.09 2.70 -8.88
C TYR A 295 11.11 1.52 -8.77
N TRP A 296 11.49 0.46 -8.06
CA TRP A 296 10.53 -0.58 -7.67
C TRP A 296 9.50 0.00 -6.68
N GLY A 297 8.22 -0.33 -6.85
CA GLY A 297 7.12 0.14 -6.00
C GLY A 297 5.99 0.85 -6.76
N ALA A 298 5.19 1.61 -6.00
CA ALA A 298 3.86 2.07 -6.42
C ALA A 298 3.84 3.35 -7.27
N SER A 299 4.92 4.13 -7.34
CA SER A 299 4.91 5.43 -8.04
C SER A 299 6.18 5.72 -8.87
N PRO A 300 6.62 4.80 -9.74
CA PRO A 300 7.89 4.90 -10.46
C PRO A 300 8.02 6.15 -11.35
N ILE A 301 7.00 6.47 -12.16
CA ILE A 301 7.03 7.63 -13.08
C ILE A 301 7.18 8.93 -12.30
N GLN A 302 6.44 9.06 -11.21
CA GLN A 302 6.47 10.23 -10.35
C GLN A 302 7.85 10.41 -9.71
N HIS A 303 8.44 9.33 -9.20
CA HIS A 303 9.77 9.38 -8.62
C HIS A 303 10.85 9.68 -9.65
N ALA A 304 10.75 9.17 -10.88
CA ALA A 304 11.68 9.52 -11.95
C ALA A 304 11.69 11.03 -12.24
N ILE A 305 10.50 11.66 -12.29
CA ILE A 305 10.38 13.12 -12.47
C ILE A 305 10.90 13.88 -11.25
N ILE A 306 10.50 13.51 -10.02
CA ILE A 306 10.92 14.22 -8.80
C ILE A 306 12.44 14.16 -8.59
N ASN A 307 13.07 13.05 -8.97
CA ASN A 307 14.51 12.85 -8.85
C ASN A 307 15.30 13.44 -10.03
N ASP A 308 14.64 14.17 -10.94
CA ASP A 308 15.25 14.84 -12.10
C ASP A 308 15.99 13.90 -13.07
N ASP A 309 15.54 12.65 -13.18
CA ASP A 309 16.12 11.72 -14.15
C ASP A 309 15.92 12.23 -15.58
N LYS A 310 16.92 11.99 -16.43
CA LYS A 310 16.87 12.38 -17.85
C LYS A 310 16.11 11.37 -18.69
N THR A 311 16.18 10.11 -18.31
CA THR A 311 15.52 9.01 -19.01
C THR A 311 14.83 8.07 -18.04
N THR A 312 13.82 7.39 -18.55
CA THR A 312 13.15 6.25 -17.92
C THR A 312 12.82 5.22 -19.00
N GLY A 313 12.01 4.21 -18.70
CA GLY A 313 11.46 3.31 -19.71
C GLY A 313 10.57 2.27 -19.05
N VAL A 314 10.34 1.17 -19.77
CA VAL A 314 9.41 0.13 -19.33
C VAL A 314 10.10 -1.22 -19.33
N VAL A 315 9.72 -2.04 -18.36
CA VAL A 315 10.14 -3.42 -18.23
C VAL A 315 8.92 -4.31 -18.14
N VAL A 316 8.98 -5.45 -18.82
CA VAL A 316 8.11 -6.60 -18.55
C VAL A 316 8.91 -7.60 -17.72
N GLN A 317 8.42 -7.92 -16.54
CA GLN A 317 9.01 -8.90 -15.62
C GLN A 317 8.00 -9.99 -15.26
N THR A 318 8.46 -11.10 -14.69
CA THR A 318 7.54 -12.03 -14.03
C THR A 318 6.95 -11.44 -12.74
N LEU A 319 5.86 -12.03 -12.25
CA LEU A 319 5.36 -11.78 -10.91
C LEU A 319 6.13 -12.65 -9.90
N HIS A 320 6.49 -12.07 -8.76
CA HIS A 320 7.17 -12.77 -7.67
C HIS A 320 6.15 -13.08 -6.55
N PRO A 321 6.16 -14.30 -5.97
CA PRO A 321 5.13 -14.76 -5.02
C PRO A 321 5.09 -14.00 -3.70
N GLU A 322 6.20 -13.36 -3.29
CA GLU A 322 6.27 -12.67 -1.98
C GLU A 322 6.59 -11.17 -2.05
N LYS A 323 7.02 -10.65 -3.21
CA LYS A 323 7.66 -9.32 -3.31
C LYS A 323 7.14 -8.58 -4.52
N PHE A 324 6.84 -7.29 -4.37
CA PHE A 324 6.56 -6.42 -5.50
C PHE A 324 7.83 -6.16 -6.31
N ASP A 325 7.69 -6.17 -7.63
CA ASP A 325 8.71 -5.74 -8.59
C ASP A 325 10.09 -6.38 -8.38
N ALA A 326 10.08 -7.66 -8.01
CA ALA A 326 11.25 -8.48 -7.79
C ALA A 326 11.23 -9.73 -8.69
N GLY A 327 10.45 -9.68 -9.77
CA GLY A 327 10.42 -10.75 -10.75
C GLY A 327 11.60 -10.65 -11.71
N ARG A 328 11.76 -11.72 -12.47
CA ARG A 328 12.81 -11.81 -13.47
C ARG A 328 12.42 -10.93 -14.67
N ILE A 329 13.36 -10.11 -15.14
CA ILE A 329 13.15 -9.24 -16.30
C ILE A 329 13.16 -10.08 -17.59
N ILE A 330 12.10 -9.91 -18.40
CA ILE A 330 11.87 -10.65 -19.65
C ILE A 330 12.15 -9.77 -20.85
N ALA A 331 11.72 -8.51 -20.78
CA ALA A 331 11.90 -7.55 -21.85
C ALA A 331 12.04 -6.14 -21.28
N LYS A 332 12.81 -5.30 -21.95
CA LYS A 332 13.09 -3.91 -21.56
C LYS A 332 12.98 -3.04 -22.82
N SER A 333 12.39 -1.85 -22.67
CA SER A 333 12.33 -0.87 -23.75
C SER A 333 13.65 -0.11 -23.92
N ASP A 334 13.79 0.58 -25.05
CA ASP A 334 14.79 1.64 -25.17
C ASP A 334 14.53 2.77 -24.15
N PRO A 335 15.57 3.54 -23.77
CA PRO A 335 15.43 4.72 -22.94
C PRO A 335 14.46 5.75 -23.55
N VAL A 336 13.60 6.29 -22.70
CA VAL A 336 12.63 7.33 -23.01
C VAL A 336 13.00 8.59 -22.27
N ASP A 337 13.23 9.67 -23.01
CA ASP A 337 13.56 10.98 -22.43
C ASP A 337 12.40 11.56 -21.61
N ILE A 338 12.76 12.16 -20.47
CA ILE A 338 11.86 12.94 -19.62
C ILE A 338 12.05 14.41 -19.98
N GLU A 339 11.20 14.88 -20.89
CA GLU A 339 11.20 16.28 -21.33
C GLU A 339 10.43 17.17 -20.36
N VAL A 340 11.10 18.18 -19.80
CA VAL A 340 10.51 19.17 -18.90
C VAL A 340 10.92 20.58 -19.30
N ASP A 341 9.95 21.40 -19.73
CA ASP A 341 10.17 22.83 -19.95
C ASP A 341 9.96 23.60 -18.64
N THR A 342 11.08 24.06 -18.06
CA THR A 342 11.07 24.80 -16.79
C THR A 342 10.63 26.26 -16.93
N THR A 343 10.53 26.79 -18.15
CA THR A 343 10.31 28.22 -18.40
C THR A 343 8.83 28.60 -18.49
N ILE A 344 7.96 27.61 -18.66
CA ILE A 344 6.51 27.77 -18.77
C ILE A 344 5.81 27.32 -17.48
N PHE A 345 4.60 27.85 -17.26
CA PHE A 345 3.72 27.30 -16.24
C PHE A 345 3.05 26.03 -16.82
N PRO A 346 3.31 24.85 -16.24
CA PRO A 346 2.73 23.61 -16.75
C PRO A 346 1.22 23.59 -16.47
N PRO A 347 0.42 22.95 -17.34
CA PRO A 347 -0.98 22.70 -17.04
C PRO A 347 -1.08 21.71 -15.86
N PRO A 348 -2.23 21.67 -15.15
CA PRO A 348 -2.44 20.75 -14.04
C PRO A 348 -2.22 19.28 -14.45
N ILE A 349 -1.80 18.42 -13.52
CA ILE A 349 -1.58 16.98 -13.77
C ILE A 349 -2.82 16.24 -14.30
N THR A 350 -4.02 16.77 -14.04
CA THR A 350 -5.28 16.23 -14.56
C THR A 350 -5.48 16.54 -16.05
N HIS A 351 -4.72 17.47 -16.61
CA HIS A 351 -4.79 17.84 -18.01
C HIS A 351 -4.02 16.82 -18.89
N PRO A 352 -4.58 16.38 -20.03
CA PRO A 352 -3.92 15.44 -20.94
C PRO A 352 -2.55 15.91 -21.43
N GLU A 353 -2.42 17.22 -21.69
CA GLU A 353 -1.16 17.83 -22.13
C GLU A 353 -0.14 18.09 -21.01
N SER A 354 -0.40 17.67 -19.76
CA SER A 354 0.58 17.81 -18.70
C SER A 354 1.81 16.93 -18.94
N PRO A 355 3.03 17.38 -18.58
CA PRO A 355 4.25 16.60 -18.80
C PRO A 355 4.17 15.19 -18.22
N TYR A 356 3.58 15.03 -17.02
CA TYR A 356 3.34 13.74 -16.41
C TYR A 356 2.44 12.84 -17.27
N ARG A 357 1.28 13.34 -17.72
CA ARG A 357 0.32 12.55 -18.52
C ARG A 357 0.85 12.17 -19.88
N LYS A 358 1.62 13.06 -20.52
CA LYS A 358 2.33 12.75 -21.77
C LYS A 358 3.32 11.61 -21.58
N LEU A 359 4.13 11.66 -20.52
CA LEU A 359 5.09 10.61 -20.21
C LEU A 359 4.39 9.28 -19.86
N GLU A 360 3.36 9.32 -19.02
CA GLU A 360 2.55 8.15 -18.66
C GLU A 360 1.88 7.50 -19.88
N SER A 361 1.33 8.32 -20.79
CA SER A 361 0.79 7.86 -22.08
C SER A 361 1.86 7.15 -22.91
N LYS A 362 3.00 7.80 -23.12
CA LYS A 362 4.10 7.28 -23.94
C LYS A 362 4.65 5.97 -23.38
N LEU A 363 4.87 5.91 -22.06
CA LEU A 363 5.32 4.68 -21.40
C LEU A 363 4.26 3.58 -21.46
N GLY A 364 2.97 3.92 -21.33
CA GLY A 364 1.92 2.93 -21.44
C GLY A 364 1.81 2.32 -22.84
N ASP A 365 2.04 3.11 -23.91
CA ASP A 365 2.09 2.61 -25.29
C ASP A 365 3.29 1.68 -25.51
N ILE A 366 4.47 2.10 -25.06
CA ILE A 366 5.69 1.28 -25.12
C ILE A 366 5.50 -0.01 -24.33
N GLY A 367 4.93 0.06 -23.13
CA GLY A 367 4.65 -1.11 -22.30
C GLY A 367 3.66 -2.07 -22.94
N ALA A 368 2.62 -1.55 -23.61
CA ALA A 368 1.66 -2.37 -24.34
C ALA A 368 2.28 -3.07 -25.56
N SER A 369 3.14 -2.37 -26.31
CA SER A 369 3.91 -2.97 -27.42
C SER A 369 4.85 -4.06 -26.91
N LEU A 370 5.61 -3.76 -25.86
CA LEU A 370 6.58 -4.67 -25.27
C LEU A 370 5.90 -5.94 -24.73
N LEU A 371 4.75 -5.79 -24.07
CA LEU A 371 3.92 -6.91 -23.63
C LEU A 371 3.42 -7.74 -24.82
N THR A 372 2.96 -7.09 -25.88
CA THR A 372 2.51 -7.77 -27.10
C THR A 372 3.61 -8.63 -27.71
N ASP A 373 4.84 -8.13 -27.75
CA ASP A 373 5.99 -8.88 -28.26
C ASP A 373 6.32 -10.08 -27.38
N VAL A 374 6.23 -9.92 -26.04
CA VAL A 374 6.41 -11.04 -25.09
C VAL A 374 5.35 -12.12 -25.28
N ILE A 375 4.09 -11.73 -25.53
CA ILE A 375 2.99 -12.68 -25.75
C ILE A 375 3.14 -13.40 -27.10
N LYS A 376 3.37 -12.66 -28.20
CA LYS A 376 3.50 -13.24 -29.55
C LYS A 376 4.67 -14.20 -29.67
N ASN A 377 5.80 -13.88 -29.05
CA ASN A 377 6.99 -14.73 -29.07
C ASN A 377 7.01 -15.78 -27.94
N GLN A 378 5.95 -15.87 -27.13
CA GLN A 378 5.82 -16.83 -26.03
C GLN A 378 6.99 -16.83 -25.03
N HIS A 379 7.66 -15.68 -24.86
CA HIS A 379 8.81 -15.58 -23.95
C HIS A 379 8.45 -15.91 -22.49
N TYR A 380 7.16 -15.83 -22.12
CA TYR A 380 6.66 -16.25 -20.81
C TYR A 380 6.87 -17.75 -20.54
N ASP A 381 6.73 -18.63 -21.55
CA ASP A 381 6.87 -20.08 -21.37
C ASP A 381 8.33 -20.47 -21.13
N HIS A 382 9.24 -19.88 -21.92
CA HIS A 382 10.68 -20.10 -21.74
C HIS A 382 11.19 -19.66 -20.37
N VAL A 383 10.59 -18.64 -19.75
CA VAL A 383 10.99 -18.18 -18.41
C VAL A 383 10.56 -19.17 -17.34
N VAL A 384 9.34 -19.70 -17.42
CA VAL A 384 8.85 -20.76 -16.52
C VAL A 384 9.71 -22.01 -16.65
N GLN A 385 10.13 -22.33 -17.87
CA GLN A 385 11.03 -23.44 -18.16
C GLN A 385 12.52 -23.10 -17.92
N GLN A 386 12.83 -21.89 -17.44
CA GLN A 386 14.19 -21.39 -17.16
C GLN A 386 15.16 -21.43 -18.37
N ARG A 387 14.64 -21.32 -19.59
CA ARG A 387 15.41 -21.44 -20.85
C ARG A 387 16.02 -20.14 -21.36
N LEU A 388 15.50 -18.98 -20.95
CA LEU A 388 16.10 -17.69 -21.30
C LEU A 388 17.16 -17.28 -20.25
N PRO A 389 18.15 -16.44 -20.57
CA PRO A 389 18.98 -15.74 -19.58
C PRO A 389 18.21 -14.55 -18.94
N GLU A 390 18.56 -14.17 -17.73
CA GLU A 390 18.03 -12.96 -17.09
C GLU A 390 18.66 -11.71 -17.71
N ILE A 391 17.86 -10.68 -17.98
CA ILE A 391 18.35 -9.41 -18.52
C ILE A 391 18.87 -8.56 -17.35
N GLU A 392 20.18 -8.36 -17.30
CA GLU A 392 20.78 -7.40 -16.39
C GLU A 392 20.58 -5.97 -16.90
N THR A 393 20.21 -5.05 -16.00
CA THR A 393 19.96 -3.65 -16.36
C THR A 393 21.08 -2.70 -15.96
N GLY A 394 22.00 -3.12 -15.10
CA GLY A 394 23.05 -2.27 -14.53
C GLY A 394 22.53 -1.15 -13.61
N GLU A 395 21.23 -1.15 -13.29
CA GLU A 395 20.57 -0.07 -12.56
C GLU A 395 20.73 -0.23 -11.04
N THR A 396 20.86 0.90 -10.34
CA THR A 396 20.93 0.89 -8.88
C THR A 396 19.53 0.73 -8.29
N ARG A 397 19.37 -0.23 -7.36
CA ARG A 397 18.09 -0.49 -6.70
C ARG A 397 17.62 0.73 -5.89
N LYS A 398 16.50 1.32 -6.30
CA LYS A 398 15.90 2.50 -5.66
C LYS A 398 14.40 2.30 -5.50
N ARG A 399 13.86 2.61 -4.32
CA ARG A 399 12.42 2.41 -4.03
C ARG A 399 11.61 3.63 -4.48
N ALA A 400 10.41 3.39 -5.02
CA ALA A 400 9.41 4.38 -5.37
C ALA A 400 8.12 4.16 -4.56
N PRO A 401 8.06 4.58 -3.28
CA PRO A 401 6.85 4.42 -2.47
C PRO A 401 5.69 5.28 -3.00
N LEU A 402 4.47 4.89 -2.63
CA LEU A 402 3.26 5.66 -2.93
C LEU A 402 3.37 7.07 -2.35
N LEU A 403 3.12 8.08 -3.19
CA LEU A 403 3.16 9.47 -2.77
C LEU A 403 1.97 9.81 -1.87
N THR A 404 2.27 10.50 -0.78
CA THR A 404 1.30 10.97 0.22
C THR A 404 1.01 12.45 0.03
N THR A 405 0.03 12.97 0.78
CA THR A 405 -0.19 14.42 0.80
C THR A 405 1.02 15.16 1.35
N GLU A 406 1.72 14.63 2.36
CA GLU A 406 2.86 15.33 2.96
C GLU A 406 4.04 15.50 1.98
N ASP A 407 4.19 14.60 1.02
CA ASP A 407 5.22 14.72 -0.03
C ASP A 407 5.01 15.93 -0.96
N SER A 408 3.79 16.50 -0.99
CA SER A 408 3.48 17.74 -1.71
C SER A 408 3.83 19.01 -0.93
N ARG A 409 4.41 18.87 0.27
CA ARG A 409 4.84 20.00 1.10
C ARG A 409 6.12 20.61 0.54
N ILE A 410 6.17 21.93 0.48
CA ILE A 410 7.38 22.69 0.17
C ILE A 410 8.16 22.91 1.46
N ILE A 411 9.40 22.41 1.50
CA ILE A 411 10.36 22.63 2.58
C ILE A 411 11.44 23.57 2.06
N PHE A 412 11.28 24.87 2.32
CA PHE A 412 12.15 25.92 1.78
C PHE A 412 13.63 25.79 2.20
N GLU A 413 13.92 25.18 3.36
CA GLU A 413 15.29 24.97 3.84
C GLU A 413 16.06 23.94 3.01
N GLU A 414 15.36 22.90 2.55
CA GLU A 414 15.98 21.70 1.99
C GLU A 414 15.85 21.65 0.48
N MET A 415 14.75 22.14 -0.07
CA MET A 415 14.43 21.97 -1.50
C MET A 415 15.12 23.03 -2.37
N THR A 416 15.57 22.62 -3.55
CA THR A 416 15.97 23.56 -4.61
C THR A 416 14.75 24.11 -5.35
N GLY A 417 14.94 25.22 -6.08
CA GLY A 417 13.90 25.74 -6.98
C GLY A 417 13.49 24.70 -8.05
N ARG A 418 14.47 23.96 -8.59
CA ARG A 418 14.23 22.89 -9.58
C ARG A 418 13.40 21.76 -8.99
N GLU A 419 13.70 21.34 -7.78
CA GLU A 419 12.91 20.35 -7.06
C GLU A 419 11.46 20.76 -6.79
N VAL A 420 11.23 22.02 -6.39
CA VAL A 420 9.87 22.55 -6.21
C VAL A 420 9.11 22.52 -7.55
N PHE A 421 9.78 22.90 -8.64
CA PHE A 421 9.21 22.82 -9.99
C PHE A 421 8.86 21.38 -10.37
N LEU A 422 9.78 20.42 -10.23
CA LEU A 422 9.54 19.02 -10.60
C LEU A 422 8.42 18.39 -9.78
N ARG A 423 8.35 18.68 -8.47
CA ARG A 423 7.22 18.25 -7.62
C ARG A 423 5.89 18.84 -8.10
N SER A 424 5.87 20.06 -8.64
CA SER A 424 4.66 20.67 -9.19
C SER A 424 4.16 20.01 -10.48
N LEU A 425 4.98 19.22 -11.17
CA LEU A 425 4.56 18.41 -12.32
C LEU A 425 3.82 17.13 -11.90
N VAL A 426 4.10 16.65 -10.69
CA VAL A 426 3.60 15.38 -10.15
C VAL A 426 2.43 15.57 -9.19
N PHE A 427 2.41 16.68 -8.46
CA PHE A 427 1.32 17.03 -7.55
C PHE A 427 0.44 18.10 -8.16
N ASP A 428 -0.87 17.94 -8.04
CA ASP A 428 -1.85 18.95 -8.48
C ASP A 428 -1.58 20.31 -7.81
N HIS A 429 -1.23 20.26 -6.53
CA HIS A 429 -1.09 21.42 -5.67
C HIS A 429 0.00 21.18 -4.62
N LEU A 430 1.01 22.06 -4.58
CA LEU A 430 1.98 22.07 -3.50
C LEU A 430 1.49 22.95 -2.35
N PHE A 431 1.88 22.63 -1.12
CA PHE A 431 1.50 23.44 0.03
C PHE A 431 2.64 23.76 0.95
N CYS A 432 2.46 24.83 1.72
CA CYS A 432 3.35 25.23 2.79
C CYS A 432 2.54 25.81 3.95
N TYR A 433 3.19 26.00 5.09
CA TYR A 433 2.58 26.63 6.25
C TYR A 433 3.04 28.08 6.38
N ARG A 434 2.07 28.96 6.61
CA ARG A 434 2.33 30.36 6.95
C ARG A 434 1.95 30.63 8.40
N ARG A 435 2.79 31.37 9.12
CA ARG A 435 2.47 31.86 10.47
C ARG A 435 1.45 33.00 10.42
N LYS A 436 0.36 32.86 11.17
CA LYS A 436 -0.61 33.94 11.41
C LYS A 436 -0.20 34.70 12.67
N LEU A 437 0.24 35.95 12.52
CA LEU A 437 0.44 36.85 13.64
C LEU A 437 -0.95 37.32 14.14
N LYS A 438 -1.36 36.91 15.33
CA LYS A 438 -2.50 37.54 16.04
C LYS A 438 -1.95 38.60 16.98
N ALA A 439 -2.57 39.78 17.00
CA ALA A 439 -2.15 40.92 17.80
C ALA A 439 -2.27 40.73 19.33
N SER A 440 -2.84 39.63 19.87
CA SER A 440 -3.06 39.55 21.33
C SER A 440 -3.04 38.18 22.03
N LYS A 441 -2.58 37.07 21.42
CA LYS A 441 -2.43 35.79 22.17
C LYS A 441 -1.17 35.02 21.78
N LYS A 442 -0.42 34.58 22.79
CA LYS A 442 0.85 33.81 22.76
C LYS A 442 0.84 32.48 21.96
N ALA A 443 -0.29 32.11 21.34
CA ALA A 443 -0.40 30.86 20.58
C ALA A 443 -0.07 31.10 19.09
N GLN A 444 1.04 30.50 18.62
CA GLN A 444 1.41 30.47 17.22
C GLN A 444 0.38 29.63 16.44
N HIS A 445 -0.32 30.25 15.48
CA HIS A 445 -1.26 29.54 14.61
C HIS A 445 -0.68 29.45 13.19
N PHE A 446 -0.56 28.24 12.67
CA PHE A 446 -0.14 27.99 11.29
C PHE A 446 -1.36 27.80 10.40
N VAL A 447 -1.31 28.37 9.20
CA VAL A 447 -2.37 28.21 8.20
C VAL A 447 -1.76 27.59 6.96
N ARG A 448 -2.39 26.51 6.46
CA ARG A 448 -2.01 25.86 5.21
C ARG A 448 -2.29 26.80 4.04
N MET A 449 -1.29 26.96 3.19
CA MET A 449 -1.37 27.70 1.94
C MET A 449 -0.97 26.78 0.80
N THR A 450 -1.85 26.68 -0.18
CA THR A 450 -1.61 25.95 -1.42
C THR A 450 -1.12 26.91 -2.49
N MET A 451 -0.13 26.51 -3.27
CA MET A 451 0.53 27.33 -4.29
C MET A 451 0.72 26.54 -5.59
N GLY A 452 0.71 27.25 -6.71
CA GLY A 452 1.00 26.69 -8.03
C GLY A 452 0.14 27.36 -9.13
N PRO A 453 0.34 27.01 -10.41
CA PRO A 453 1.49 26.27 -10.95
C PRO A 453 2.82 27.01 -10.73
N PHE A 454 3.95 26.31 -10.88
CA PHE A 454 5.30 26.86 -10.71
C PHE A 454 6.08 26.85 -12.02
N ARG A 455 7.05 27.76 -12.13
CA ARG A 455 8.09 27.76 -13.17
C ARG A 455 9.41 28.30 -12.63
N LEU A 456 10.50 28.02 -13.31
CA LEU A 456 11.79 28.65 -13.04
C LEU A 456 11.88 30.01 -13.75
N PRO A 457 12.61 30.98 -13.17
CA PRO A 457 12.86 32.26 -13.82
C PRO A 457 13.82 32.12 -15.00
N THR A 458 13.69 33.00 -15.99
CA THR A 458 14.72 33.13 -17.03
C THR A 458 15.99 33.76 -16.46
N PRO A 459 17.18 33.61 -17.10
CA PRO A 459 18.41 34.24 -16.62
C PRO A 459 18.30 35.78 -16.45
N GLU A 460 17.52 36.44 -17.30
CA GLU A 460 17.26 37.88 -17.21
C GLU A 460 16.36 38.24 -16.03
N GLU A 461 15.29 37.47 -15.81
CA GLU A 461 14.40 37.61 -14.66
C GLU A 461 15.18 37.39 -13.36
N HIS A 462 16.04 36.36 -13.31
CA HIS A 462 16.86 36.04 -12.15
C HIS A 462 17.78 37.21 -11.76
N LYS A 463 18.47 37.82 -12.73
CA LYS A 463 19.29 39.03 -12.50
C LYS A 463 18.44 40.21 -11.98
N SER A 464 17.22 40.37 -12.50
CA SER A 464 16.28 41.40 -12.03
C SER A 464 15.84 41.15 -10.58
N TYR A 465 15.54 39.90 -10.22
CA TYR A 465 15.10 39.51 -8.88
C TYR A 465 16.19 39.70 -7.83
N LEU A 466 17.45 39.38 -8.17
CA LEU A 466 18.60 39.66 -7.29
C LEU A 466 18.76 41.16 -6.99
N LYS A 467 18.51 42.03 -7.97
CA LYS A 467 18.51 43.50 -7.76
C LYS A 467 17.31 43.93 -6.91
N GLY A 468 16.11 43.48 -7.26
CA GLY A 468 14.86 43.80 -6.55
C GLY A 468 14.78 43.26 -5.13
N ALA A 469 15.56 42.23 -4.79
CA ALA A 469 15.68 41.68 -3.44
C ALA A 469 16.23 42.68 -2.40
N LYS A 470 16.84 43.79 -2.84
CA LYS A 470 17.28 44.88 -1.95
C LYS A 470 16.10 45.75 -1.46
N GLU A 471 15.02 45.83 -2.25
CA GLU A 471 13.83 46.64 -1.97
C GLU A 471 12.60 45.77 -1.60
N SER A 472 12.80 44.44 -1.54
CA SER A 472 11.72 43.48 -1.36
C SER A 472 11.21 43.38 0.07
N THR A 473 9.93 43.06 0.21
CA THR A 473 9.33 42.70 1.50
C THR A 473 9.92 41.37 1.99
N GLN A 474 10.43 41.33 3.22
CA GLN A 474 10.83 40.08 3.88
C GLN A 474 9.59 39.23 4.20
N TRP A 475 9.68 37.94 3.93
CA TRP A 475 8.59 36.98 4.09
C TRP A 475 9.03 35.85 5.01
N ILE A 476 8.33 35.69 6.13
CA ILE A 476 8.64 34.63 7.08
C ILE A 476 7.81 33.40 6.73
N PHE A 477 8.42 32.41 6.08
CA PHE A 477 7.96 31.04 6.17
C PHE A 477 8.46 30.46 7.47
N VAL A 478 7.61 29.71 8.17
CA VAL A 478 8.03 29.04 9.40
C VAL A 478 8.11 27.56 9.08
N PRO A 479 9.32 27.02 8.88
CA PRO A 479 9.54 25.59 8.94
C PRO A 479 9.44 25.11 10.38
N HIS A 480 9.52 23.79 10.57
CA HIS A 480 9.29 23.16 11.86
C HIS A 480 10.36 23.51 12.92
N THR A 481 11.50 24.01 12.46
CA THR A 481 12.78 24.12 13.18
C THR A 481 13.27 25.56 13.38
N SER A 482 13.19 26.46 12.38
CA SER A 482 13.58 27.88 12.51
C SER A 482 12.96 28.78 11.43
N PRO A 483 12.36 29.94 11.73
CA PRO A 483 11.73 30.79 10.72
C PRO A 483 12.71 31.18 9.59
N VAL A 484 12.46 30.69 8.36
CA VAL A 484 13.19 31.09 7.17
C VAL A 484 12.56 32.37 6.61
N THR A 485 13.35 33.43 6.60
CA THR A 485 13.04 34.69 5.93
C THR A 485 13.35 34.55 4.44
N GLY A 486 12.39 34.07 3.67
CA GLY A 486 12.43 34.18 2.21
C GLY A 486 12.12 35.62 1.77
N LYS A 487 12.66 36.06 0.63
CA LYS A 487 12.22 37.29 -0.02
C LYS A 487 11.20 36.98 -1.11
N ARG A 488 10.31 37.92 -1.39
CA ARG A 488 9.45 37.83 -2.58
C ARG A 488 9.52 39.10 -3.40
N VAL A 489 9.54 38.96 -4.71
CA VAL A 489 9.54 40.06 -5.67
C VAL A 489 8.42 39.89 -6.68
N LYS A 490 8.02 40.99 -7.32
CA LYS A 490 7.01 40.97 -8.37
C LYS A 490 7.60 40.26 -9.60
N GLY A 491 6.92 39.22 -10.09
CA GLY A 491 7.31 38.51 -11.31
C GLY A 491 6.68 39.13 -12.56
N LYS A 492 6.65 38.35 -13.66
CA LYS A 492 5.83 38.61 -14.86
C LYS A 492 4.37 38.95 -14.49
N PRO A 493 3.62 39.67 -15.36
CA PRO A 493 2.22 40.02 -15.09
C PRO A 493 1.40 38.80 -14.61
N GLY A 494 0.85 38.87 -13.39
CA GLY A 494 0.05 37.79 -12.81
C GLY A 494 0.81 36.78 -11.95
N SER A 495 2.14 36.87 -11.86
CA SER A 495 3.00 35.96 -11.08
C SER A 495 3.78 36.66 -9.97
N VAL A 496 4.18 35.89 -8.96
CA VAL A 496 5.08 36.32 -7.88
C VAL A 496 6.30 35.41 -7.88
N ALA A 497 7.48 36.01 -7.77
CA ALA A 497 8.73 35.27 -7.60
C ALA A 497 9.05 35.14 -6.11
N LEU A 498 9.30 33.92 -5.67
CA LEU A 498 9.62 33.55 -4.31
C LEU A 498 11.04 33.04 -4.24
N GLN A 499 11.82 33.59 -3.32
CA GLN A 499 13.16 33.12 -3.02
C GLN A 499 13.06 31.82 -2.21
N ILE A 500 13.67 30.74 -2.73
CA ILE A 500 13.74 29.45 -2.05
C ILE A 500 15.07 29.34 -1.30
N ARG A 501 16.17 29.73 -1.96
CA ARG A 501 17.53 29.81 -1.39
C ARG A 501 18.15 31.17 -1.72
N PRO A 502 19.26 31.59 -1.08
CA PRO A 502 19.86 32.91 -1.32
C PRO A 502 19.97 33.30 -2.79
N ASP A 503 20.33 32.35 -3.66
CA ASP A 503 20.49 32.56 -5.10
C ASP A 503 19.46 31.81 -5.96
N GLU A 504 18.42 31.21 -5.38
CA GLU A 504 17.40 30.46 -6.13
C GLU A 504 16.00 31.02 -5.95
N TRP A 505 15.29 31.13 -7.06
CA TRP A 505 13.94 31.68 -7.13
C TRP A 505 13.02 30.76 -7.90
N VAL A 506 11.75 30.75 -7.52
CA VAL A 506 10.67 30.11 -8.28
C VAL A 506 9.52 31.08 -8.46
N CYS A 507 8.86 31.02 -9.61
CA CYS A 507 7.69 31.85 -9.90
C CYS A 507 6.43 31.01 -9.71
N PHE A 508 5.38 31.59 -9.13
CA PHE A 508 4.05 30.96 -9.05
C PHE A 508 2.94 31.93 -9.46
N GLU A 509 1.84 31.39 -9.99
CA GLU A 509 0.74 32.18 -10.56
C GLU A 509 -0.48 32.30 -9.63
N SER A 510 -0.75 31.30 -8.80
CA SER A 510 -1.90 31.33 -7.90
C SER A 510 -1.59 30.76 -6.51
N CYS A 511 -2.35 31.22 -5.53
CA CYS A 511 -2.30 30.67 -4.19
C CYS A 511 -3.69 30.67 -3.54
N THR A 512 -3.92 29.70 -2.67
CA THR A 512 -5.15 29.56 -1.88
C THR A 512 -4.77 29.39 -0.42
N VAL A 513 -5.32 30.24 0.45
CA VAL A 513 -5.18 30.09 1.91
C VAL A 513 -6.36 29.29 2.43
N ALA A 514 -6.13 28.33 3.33
CA ALA A 514 -7.21 27.53 3.91
C ALA A 514 -8.35 28.41 4.45
N GLY A 515 -9.58 28.15 3.99
CA GLY A 515 -10.78 28.91 4.34
C GLY A 515 -11.01 30.19 3.51
N LYS A 516 -10.20 30.46 2.49
CA LYS A 516 -10.40 31.57 1.53
C LYS A 516 -10.56 31.05 0.10
N SER A 517 -11.12 31.87 -0.77
CA SER A 517 -11.17 31.62 -2.21
C SER A 517 -9.76 31.63 -2.82
N LYS A 518 -9.59 30.93 -3.96
CA LYS A 518 -8.37 30.96 -4.76
C LYS A 518 -8.09 32.38 -5.23
N GLN A 519 -6.84 32.84 -5.08
CA GLN A 519 -6.41 34.18 -5.46
C GLN A 519 -5.29 34.09 -6.49
N ASN A 520 -5.28 35.00 -7.46
CA ASN A 520 -4.11 35.24 -8.30
C ASN A 520 -2.95 35.73 -7.41
N ALA A 521 -1.73 35.29 -7.68
CA ALA A 521 -0.55 35.61 -6.89
C ALA A 521 -0.32 37.12 -6.73
N LYS A 522 -0.61 37.91 -7.78
CA LYS A 522 -0.52 39.37 -7.75
C LYS A 522 -1.57 40.01 -6.83
N ALA A 523 -2.81 39.54 -6.91
CA ALA A 523 -3.88 40.03 -6.03
C ALA A 523 -3.58 39.71 -4.57
N TRP A 524 -3.03 38.52 -4.33
CA TRP A 524 -2.56 38.11 -3.02
C TRP A 524 -1.37 38.96 -2.52
N ASP A 525 -0.38 39.29 -3.36
CA ASP A 525 0.73 40.19 -2.98
C ASP A 525 0.21 41.54 -2.48
N GLN A 526 -0.76 42.13 -3.19
CA GLN A 526 -1.37 43.41 -2.83
C GLN A 526 -2.16 43.36 -1.53
N VAL A 527 -2.96 42.31 -1.33
CA VAL A 527 -3.73 42.11 -0.09
C VAL A 527 -2.78 41.94 1.09
N ASP A 528 -1.72 41.16 0.91
CA ASP A 528 -0.86 40.84 2.05
C ASP A 528 0.07 41.97 2.47
N ARG A 529 0.52 42.83 1.53
CA ARG A 529 1.21 44.08 1.88
C ARG A 529 0.38 44.96 2.83
N LYS A 530 -0.96 44.90 2.76
CA LYS A 530 -1.86 45.65 3.64
C LYS A 530 -2.08 44.97 5.00
N THR A 531 -2.01 43.64 5.08
CA THR A 531 -2.26 42.88 6.32
C THR A 531 -1.02 42.53 7.15
N VAL A 532 0.18 42.60 6.59
CA VAL A 532 1.41 42.32 7.32
C VAL A 532 2.14 43.63 7.65
N LYS A 533 1.85 44.21 8.81
CA LYS A 533 2.84 45.02 9.53
C LYS A 533 3.94 44.04 9.97
N LEU A 534 4.98 43.90 9.15
CA LEU A 534 6.19 43.16 9.51
C LEU A 534 6.89 43.97 10.59
N PHE A 535 6.99 43.43 11.80
CA PHE A 535 8.06 43.84 12.70
C PHE A 535 9.36 43.41 12.03
N SER A 536 10.24 44.38 11.78
CA SER A 536 11.65 44.12 11.50
C SER A 536 12.18 43.21 12.61
N TRP A 537 12.73 42.06 12.23
CA TRP A 537 13.56 41.31 13.15
C TRP A 537 14.91 42.02 13.18
N ASP A 538 15.07 42.96 14.11
CA ASP A 538 16.38 43.51 14.45
C ASP A 538 17.19 42.39 15.08
N SER A 539 18.16 41.86 14.34
CA SER A 539 19.13 40.87 14.83
C SER A 539 19.99 41.40 15.99
N GLU A 540 19.93 42.70 16.30
CA GLU A 540 20.71 43.34 17.37
C GLU A 540 20.02 43.32 18.75
N LYS A 541 18.74 42.94 18.85
CA LYS A 541 18.08 42.85 20.16
C LYS A 541 17.59 41.44 20.43
N GLY A 542 18.48 40.66 21.04
CA GLY A 542 18.13 39.39 21.66
C GLY A 542 17.04 39.56 22.74
N SER A 543 16.10 38.60 22.73
CA SER A 543 14.98 38.41 23.68
C SER A 543 13.82 39.41 23.57
N LYS A 544 12.56 38.99 23.55
CA LYS A 544 11.82 38.23 24.56
C LYS A 544 10.63 37.46 23.98
#